data_AF-A0A0B1RX53-F1
#
_entry.id   AF-A0A0B1RX53-F1
#
_cell.length_a   1.000
_cell.length_b   1.000
_cell.length_c   1.000
_cell.angle_alpha   90.00
_cell.angle_beta   90.00
_cell.angle_gamma   90.00
#
_symmetry.space_group_name_H-M   'P 1'
#
loop_
_entity.id
_entity.type
_entity.pdbx_description
1 polymer ?
#
loop_
_entity_poly.entity_id
_entity_poly.type
_entity_poly.pdbx_seq_one_letter_code
_entity_poly.pdbx_strand_id
1 'polypeptide(L)'
;KFRANLSSHAVTSDLSIGEVAEAAEFFLADGVIVTGRCTGDAADVSDIQKVRSCCSLPVFVGSGVTTSNVHQFGDADALIVGSDFKKDGKWQNELQPQRVQQFMDRVRSHKWH
;
A
#
# COMPACT_ATOMS: atom_id res chain seq x y z
N LYS A 1 11.16 9.11 -15.11
CA LYS A 1 10.39 10.00 -14.19
C LYS A 1 9.23 9.14 -13.69
N PHE A 2 9.18 8.83 -12.39
CA PHE A 2 8.12 8.01 -11.78
C PHE A 2 6.93 8.91 -11.46
N ARG A 3 5.72 8.56 -11.92
CA ARG A 3 4.46 9.25 -11.58
C ARG A 3 3.54 8.29 -10.84
N ALA A 4 3.41 8.51 -9.53
CA ALA A 4 2.43 7.82 -8.68
C ALA A 4 1.33 8.81 -8.25
N ASN A 5 0.07 8.42 -8.41
CA ASN A 5 -1.09 9.18 -7.96
C ASN A 5 -1.56 8.66 -6.59
N LEU A 6 -1.67 9.55 -5.59
CA LEU A 6 -2.19 9.22 -4.26
C LEU A 6 -3.68 9.58 -4.21
N SER A 7 -4.56 8.58 -4.23
CA SER A 7 -5.99 8.78 -3.99
C SER A 7 -6.31 8.62 -2.50
N SER A 8 -6.11 9.69 -1.72
CA SER A 8 -6.73 9.82 -0.39
C SER A 8 -8.20 10.23 -0.58
N HIS A 9 -9.12 9.57 0.12
CA HIS A 9 -10.59 9.68 0.03
C HIS A 9 -11.19 11.07 0.40
N ALA A 10 -10.57 12.19 0.02
CA ALA A 10 -11.03 13.54 0.39
C ALA A 10 -11.36 14.47 -0.79
N VAL A 11 -11.05 14.14 -2.05
CA VAL A 11 -11.39 14.98 -3.21
C VAL A 11 -11.69 14.12 -4.44
N THR A 12 -12.92 13.58 -4.49
CA THR A 12 -13.75 13.23 -5.67
C THR A 12 -14.81 12.25 -5.17
N SER A 13 -15.91 12.76 -4.62
CA SER A 13 -16.96 11.96 -3.97
C SER A 13 -17.77 11.06 -4.91
N ASP A 14 -17.48 11.05 -6.22
CA ASP A 14 -18.27 10.37 -7.24
C ASP A 14 -17.53 9.23 -7.97
N LEU A 15 -16.27 8.92 -7.61
CA LEU A 15 -15.49 7.88 -8.29
C LEU A 15 -15.06 6.76 -7.33
N SER A 16 -15.32 5.52 -7.72
CA SER A 16 -14.82 4.32 -7.05
C SER A 16 -13.30 4.19 -7.21
N ILE A 17 -12.66 3.43 -6.32
CA ILE A 17 -11.21 3.20 -6.39
C ILE A 17 -10.77 2.52 -7.71
N GLY A 18 -11.65 1.70 -8.30
CA GLY A 18 -11.42 1.08 -9.61
C GLY A 18 -11.41 2.10 -10.74
N GLU A 19 -12.38 3.03 -10.75
CA GLU A 19 -12.43 4.10 -11.76
C GLU A 19 -11.25 5.05 -11.65
N VAL A 20 -10.77 5.32 -10.43
CA VAL A 20 -9.55 6.10 -10.21
C VAL A 20 -8.32 5.38 -10.76
N ALA A 21 -8.25 4.06 -10.62
CA ALA A 21 -7.16 3.25 -11.14
C ALA A 21 -7.18 3.17 -12.68
N GLU A 22 -8.35 2.97 -13.30
CA GLU A 22 -8.52 3.03 -14.76
C GLU A 22 -8.13 4.40 -15.31
N ALA A 23 -8.57 5.48 -14.66
CA ALA A 23 -8.18 6.83 -15.04
C ALA A 23 -6.65 7.01 -14.94
N ALA A 24 -6.02 6.52 -13.86
CA ALA A 24 -4.57 6.60 -13.71
C ALA A 24 -3.83 5.87 -14.84
N GLU A 25 -4.29 4.68 -15.24
CA GLU A 25 -3.77 3.95 -16.39
C GLU A 25 -3.96 4.71 -17.70
N PHE A 26 -5.16 5.26 -17.93
CA PHE A 26 -5.46 6.10 -19.10
C PHE A 26 -4.54 7.33 -19.19
N PHE A 27 -4.17 7.92 -18.04
CA PHE A 27 -3.23 9.04 -17.96
C PHE A 27 -1.75 8.63 -17.92
N LEU A 28 -1.43 7.36 -18.24
CA LEU A 28 -0.08 6.82 -18.32
C LEU A 28 0.70 6.91 -16.99
N ALA A 29 0.02 6.68 -15.87
CA ALA A 29 0.69 6.47 -14.59
C ALA A 29 1.57 5.22 -14.64
N ASP A 30 2.65 5.20 -13.87
CA ASP A 30 3.55 4.04 -13.79
C ASP A 30 3.09 3.00 -12.75
N GLY A 31 2.07 3.35 -11.96
CA GLY A 31 1.57 2.54 -10.85
C GLY A 31 0.59 3.31 -9.97
N VAL A 32 -0.11 2.56 -9.12
CA VAL A 32 -1.14 3.09 -8.21
C VAL A 32 -0.79 2.73 -6.78
N ILE A 33 -0.99 3.67 -5.85
CA ILE A 33 -0.74 3.44 -4.42
C ILE A 33 -2.08 3.42 -3.70
N VAL A 34 -2.42 2.29 -3.09
CA VAL A 34 -3.59 2.12 -2.23
C VAL A 34 -3.19 2.45 -0.80
N THR A 35 -3.88 3.42 -0.18
CA THR A 35 -3.65 3.84 1.21
C THR A 35 -4.94 3.74 2.02
N GLY A 36 -4.82 3.43 3.31
CA GLY A 36 -5.95 3.52 4.25
C GLY A 36 -6.52 4.93 4.38
N ARG A 37 -7.68 5.05 5.05
CA ARG A 37 -8.45 6.30 5.20
C ARG A 37 -7.67 7.43 5.85
N CYS A 38 -6.81 7.11 6.81
CA CYS A 38 -5.90 8.04 7.48
C CYS A 38 -4.48 7.46 7.55
N THR A 39 -3.47 8.31 7.74
CA THR A 39 -2.08 7.88 7.99
C THR A 39 -2.01 6.94 9.19
N GLY A 40 -1.60 5.70 8.96
CA GLY A 40 -1.52 4.66 9.99
C GLY A 40 -2.67 3.65 9.95
N ASP A 41 -3.76 3.95 9.26
CA ASP A 41 -4.81 2.96 8.97
C ASP A 41 -4.34 2.03 7.86
N ALA A 42 -4.59 0.73 8.03
CA ALA A 42 -4.32 -0.29 7.03
C ALA A 42 -5.19 -0.06 5.79
N ALA A 43 -4.59 -0.23 4.61
CA ALA A 43 -5.36 -0.34 3.37
C ALA A 43 -6.32 -1.54 3.46
N ASP A 44 -7.51 -1.40 2.87
CA ASP A 44 -8.46 -2.50 2.76
C ASP A 44 -7.96 -3.47 1.67
N VAL A 45 -7.87 -4.76 2.01
CA VAL A 45 -7.44 -5.80 1.07
C VAL A 45 -8.40 -5.88 -0.13
N SER A 46 -9.69 -5.63 0.11
CA SER A 46 -10.69 -5.62 -0.95
C SER A 46 -10.47 -4.50 -1.97
N ASP A 47 -9.85 -3.39 -1.57
CA ASP A 47 -9.54 -2.28 -2.45
C ASP A 47 -8.39 -2.62 -3.40
N ILE A 48 -7.39 -3.39 -2.93
CA ILE A 48 -6.30 -3.91 -3.77
C ILE A 48 -6.87 -4.81 -4.87
N GLN A 49 -7.79 -5.69 -4.51
CA GLN A 49 -8.44 -6.61 -5.46
C GLN A 49 -9.28 -5.86 -6.50
N LYS A 50 -10.05 -4.84 -6.09
CA LYS A 50 -10.82 -3.99 -7.01
C LYS A 50 -9.90 -3.28 -8.00
N VAL A 51 -8.84 -2.63 -7.51
CA VAL A 51 -7.85 -1.94 -8.35
C VAL A 51 -7.23 -2.89 -9.37
N ARG A 52 -6.80 -4.09 -8.95
CA ARG A 52 -6.26 -5.12 -9.87
C ARG A 52 -7.28 -5.60 -10.90
N SER A 53 -8.56 -5.65 -10.55
CA SER A 53 -9.60 -6.04 -11.51
C SER A 53 -9.91 -4.98 -12.57
N CYS A 54 -9.52 -3.73 -12.32
CA CYS A 54 -9.84 -2.57 -13.15
C CYS A 54 -8.64 -2.06 -13.97
N CYS A 55 -7.40 -2.26 -13.53
CA CYS A 55 -6.22 -1.77 -14.25
C CYS A 55 -5.07 -2.79 -14.27
N SER A 56 -4.16 -2.65 -15.26
CA SER A 56 -2.96 -3.50 -15.36
C SER A 56 -1.71 -2.91 -14.69
N LEU A 57 -1.83 -1.73 -14.08
CA LEU A 57 -0.72 -1.04 -13.43
C LEU A 57 -0.23 -1.77 -12.16
N PRO A 58 1.08 -1.67 -11.84
CA PRO A 58 1.61 -2.12 -10.55
C PRO A 58 0.88 -1.46 -9.38
N VAL A 59 0.45 -2.28 -8.42
CA VAL A 59 -0.32 -1.86 -7.23
C VAL A 59 0.58 -1.89 -6.00
N PHE A 60 0.75 -0.72 -5.39
CA PHE A 60 1.52 -0.53 -4.17
C PHE A 60 0.60 -0.31 -2.97
N VAL A 61 0.99 -0.73 -1.78
CA VAL A 61 0.25 -0.45 -0.53
C VAL A 61 1.05 0.50 0.35
N GLY A 62 0.45 1.63 0.72
CA GLY A 62 1.18 2.76 1.31
C GLY A 62 0.93 3.10 2.79
N SER A 63 -0.06 2.49 3.45
CA SER A 63 -0.41 2.85 4.84
C SER A 63 -0.87 1.67 5.67
N GLY A 64 -0.50 1.69 6.96
CA GLY A 64 -0.94 0.76 7.99
C GLY A 64 -0.52 -0.69 7.78
N VAL A 65 0.48 -0.93 6.93
CA VAL A 65 1.15 -2.22 6.82
C VAL A 65 2.09 -2.41 8.01
N THR A 66 1.96 -3.56 8.66
CA THR A 66 2.72 -3.96 9.84
C THR A 66 3.18 -5.40 9.68
N THR A 67 4.15 -5.80 10.50
CA THR A 67 4.63 -7.17 10.57
C THR A 67 3.51 -8.18 10.87
N SER A 68 2.44 -7.76 11.57
CA SER A 68 1.32 -8.66 11.90
C SER A 68 0.33 -8.83 10.75
N ASN A 69 0.09 -7.81 9.92
CA ASN A 69 -0.91 -7.86 8.84
C ASN A 69 -0.31 -8.05 7.43
N VAL A 70 1.01 -8.04 7.27
CA VAL A 70 1.69 -8.13 5.96
C VAL A 70 1.22 -9.31 5.09
N HIS A 71 0.83 -10.41 5.72
CA HIS A 71 0.32 -11.62 5.07
C HIS A 71 -0.98 -11.39 4.27
N GLN A 72 -1.70 -10.31 4.55
CA GLN A 72 -2.96 -9.96 3.89
C GLN A 72 -2.74 -9.26 2.55
N PHE A 73 -1.53 -8.78 2.28
CA PHE A 73 -1.19 -7.96 1.11
C PHE A 73 -0.38 -8.73 0.05
N GLY A 74 -0.53 -10.05 -0.03
CA GLY A 74 0.20 -10.90 -0.98
C GLY A 74 -0.12 -10.63 -2.45
N ASP A 75 -1.26 -9.98 -2.72
CA ASP A 75 -1.69 -9.60 -4.08
C ASP A 75 -1.12 -8.25 -4.55
N ALA A 76 -0.41 -7.52 -3.68
CA ALA A 76 0.24 -6.26 -4.01
C ALA A 76 1.65 -6.47 -4.56
N ASP A 77 2.06 -5.64 -5.51
CA ASP A 77 3.38 -5.73 -6.15
C ASP A 77 4.49 -5.14 -5.26
N ALA A 78 4.16 -4.18 -4.39
CA ALA A 78 5.08 -3.71 -3.35
C ALA A 78 4.38 -3.03 -2.18
N LEU A 79 5.11 -2.91 -1.07
CA LEU A 79 4.64 -2.30 0.17
C LEU A 79 5.55 -1.13 0.58
N ILE A 80 4.95 -0.05 1.04
CA ILE A 80 5.63 1.09 1.64
C ILE A 80 5.31 1.08 3.13
N VAL A 81 6.32 0.74 3.94
CA VAL A 81 6.18 0.57 5.39
C VAL A 81 6.96 1.66 6.11
N GLY A 82 6.27 2.38 6.99
CA GLY A 82 6.84 3.51 7.73
C GLY A 82 6.93 3.24 9.23
N SER A 83 5.86 3.60 9.96
CA SER A 83 5.80 3.58 11.41
C SER A 83 6.17 2.23 12.04
N ASP A 84 5.82 1.11 11.39
CA ASP A 84 6.16 -0.24 11.91
C ASP A 84 7.67 -0.51 11.96
N PHE A 85 8.49 0.21 11.18
CA PHE A 85 9.96 0.09 11.26
C PHE A 85 10.57 1.01 12.31
N LYS A 86 9.78 1.90 12.90
CA LYS A 86 10.25 2.84 13.93
C LYS A 86 10.14 2.23 15.32
N LYS A 87 10.98 2.72 16.24
CA LYS A 87 10.88 2.37 17.66
C LYS A 87 9.46 2.67 18.18
N ASP A 88 8.89 1.74 18.93
CA ASP A 88 7.54 1.81 19.48
C ASP A 88 6.41 2.04 18.45
N GLY A 89 6.65 1.80 17.16
CA GLY A 89 5.65 2.04 16.11
C GLY A 89 5.33 3.52 15.89
N LYS A 90 6.15 4.45 16.38
CA LYS A 90 5.88 5.91 16.27
C LYS A 90 6.71 6.53 15.15
N TRP A 91 6.04 7.17 14.20
CA TRP A 91 6.69 7.74 13.01
C TRP A 91 7.85 8.72 13.31
N GLN A 92 7.76 9.42 14.45
CA GLN A 92 8.74 10.41 14.91
C GLN A 92 10.05 9.78 15.41
N ASN A 93 10.02 8.50 15.76
CA ASN A 93 11.16 7.82 16.34
C ASN A 93 12.18 7.41 15.27
N GLU A 94 13.34 6.95 15.74
CA GLU A 94 14.36 6.35 14.88
C GLU A 94 13.92 4.98 14.35
N LEU A 95 14.52 4.57 13.24
CA LEU A 95 14.35 3.22 12.71
C LEU A 95 14.94 2.19 13.69
N GLN A 96 14.27 1.07 13.87
CA GLN A 96 14.72 -0.05 14.68
C GLN A 96 15.05 -1.23 13.75
N PRO A 97 16.34 -1.51 13.46
CA PRO A 97 16.75 -2.53 12.48
C PRO A 97 16.14 -3.91 12.73
N GLN A 98 15.97 -4.30 14.00
CA GLN A 98 15.37 -5.59 14.37
C GLN A 98 13.93 -5.72 13.88
N ARG A 99 13.15 -4.63 13.86
CA ARG A 99 11.77 -4.64 13.36
C ARG A 99 11.72 -4.82 11.85
N VAL A 100 12.64 -4.17 11.13
CA VAL A 100 12.81 -4.35 9.68
C VAL A 100 13.16 -5.80 9.36
N GLN A 101 14.07 -6.40 10.13
CA GLN A 101 14.46 -7.80 9.94
C GLN A 101 13.28 -8.76 10.18
N GLN A 102 12.56 -8.60 11.30
CA GLN A 102 11.36 -9.38 11.61
C GLN A 102 10.29 -9.27 10.52
N PHE A 103 10.09 -8.07 9.98
CA PHE A 103 9.19 -7.84 8.87
C PHE A 103 9.62 -8.60 7.62
N MET A 104 10.89 -8.50 7.24
CA MET A 104 11.42 -9.19 6.05
C MET A 104 11.39 -10.72 6.22
N ASP A 105 11.61 -11.24 7.42
CA ASP A 105 11.47 -12.67 7.70
C ASP A 105 10.02 -13.12 7.49
N ARG A 106 9.04 -12.31 7.92
CA ARG A 106 7.62 -12.57 7.72
C ARG A 106 7.22 -12.49 6.24
N VAL A 107 7.72 -11.49 5.51
CA VAL A 107 7.53 -11.35 4.06
C VAL A 107 8.05 -12.61 3.36
N ARG A 108 9.29 -13.01 3.63
CA ARG A 108 9.91 -14.18 3.00
C ARG A 108 9.24 -15.50 3.36
N SER A 109 8.57 -15.58 4.51
CA SER A 109 7.85 -16.79 4.93
C SER A 109 6.48 -16.96 4.26
N HIS A 110 6.02 -16.00 3.47
CA HIS A 110 4.74 -16.06 2.75
C HIS A 110 4.99 -16.05 1.24
N LYS A 111 4.09 -16.66 0.47
CA LYS A 111 4.13 -16.57 -0.99
C LYS A 111 3.67 -15.18 -1.43
N TRP A 112 4.45 -14.58 -2.33
CA TRP A 112 4.14 -13.35 -3.04
C TRP A 112 3.87 -13.71 -4.50
N HIS A 113 2.86 -13.07 -5.10
CA HIS A 113 2.49 -13.28 -6.50
C HIS A 113 3.24 -12.37 -7.45
#